data_AF-A0A645D531-F1
#
_entry.id   AF-A0A645D531-F1
#
_cell.length_a   1.000
_cell.length_b   1.000
_cell.length_c   1.000
_cell.angle_alpha   90.00
_cell.angle_beta   90.00
_cell.angle_gamma   90.00
#
_symmetry.space_group_name_H-M   'P 1'
#
loop_
_entity.id
_entity.type
_entity.pdbx_description
1 polymer ?
#
loop_
_entity_poly.entity_id
_entity_poly.type
_entity_poly.pdbx_seq_one_letter_code
_entity_poly.pdbx_strand_id
1 'polypeptide(L)'
;MLESLKKSGNKAPVLITSSIQASLDNPYGISKKAGEDLIFGYGTDNDVKVYVYRMPNVFGKWCKPNYNSAIATFCHNMAHDLPIQLNDSNYQMNLVYIDDVVKEIICAIQGSANQQETFCYIEPVYQKTLGEIVSYLEDFKASREAKGVPDMSDGFAKKLYSTYLSYLPRDAFSYPLKMNVDERGSFTEIIRTLDRGQFSVNISKPSITKGNHWHHTKNEKFLVVSGEGVIRFRKIDEDDIIEYFVSGEKLEVVDIPTGYTHNIENLGSTDMVTFMWCNEPFDPENPDTYFLKV
;
A
#
# COMPACT_ATOMS: atom_id res chain seq x y z
N MET A 1 -38.85 -4.61 -13.63
CA MET A 1 -38.55 -4.39 -12.19
C MET A 1 -39.58 -3.48 -11.52
N LEU A 2 -39.64 -2.18 -11.86
CA LEU A 2 -40.54 -1.21 -11.19
C LEU A 2 -42.03 -1.61 -11.27
N GLU A 3 -42.48 -2.10 -12.43
CA GLU A 3 -43.84 -2.63 -12.56
C GLU A 3 -44.13 -3.80 -11.61
N SER A 4 -43.15 -4.67 -11.38
CA SER A 4 -43.27 -5.80 -10.46
C SER A 4 -43.37 -5.31 -9.01
N LEU A 5 -42.55 -4.33 -8.62
CA LEU A 5 -42.61 -3.70 -7.29
C LEU A 5 -43.99 -3.06 -7.07
N LYS A 6 -44.48 -2.30 -8.06
CA LYS A 6 -45.81 -1.68 -8.04
C LYS A 6 -46.93 -2.72 -7.89
N LYS A 7 -46.90 -3.80 -8.68
CA LYS A 7 -47.88 -4.92 -8.59
C LYS A 7 -47.87 -5.61 -7.23
N SER A 8 -46.72 -5.67 -6.57
CA SER A 8 -46.58 -6.29 -5.24
C SER A 8 -46.90 -5.35 -4.06
N GLY A 9 -47.17 -4.07 -4.31
CA GLY A 9 -47.35 -3.07 -3.24
C GLY A 9 -46.09 -2.82 -2.40
N ASN A 10 -44.91 -3.18 -2.90
CA ASN A 10 -43.65 -3.09 -2.15
C ASN A 10 -43.13 -1.64 -2.11
N LYS A 11 -42.86 -1.13 -0.91
CA LYS A 11 -42.35 0.22 -0.64
C LYS A 11 -40.87 0.29 -0.26
N ALA A 12 -40.12 -0.81 -0.46
CA ALA A 12 -38.69 -0.82 -0.23
C ALA A 12 -38.00 0.28 -1.05
N PRO A 13 -37.03 1.01 -0.46
CA PRO A 13 -36.26 2.01 -1.18
C PRO A 13 -35.59 1.43 -2.44
N VAL A 14 -35.54 2.22 -3.51
CA VAL A 14 -34.90 1.81 -4.77
C VAL A 14 -33.61 2.58 -4.96
N LEU A 15 -32.49 1.85 -5.04
CA LEU A 15 -31.18 2.41 -5.34
C LEU A 15 -30.80 2.07 -6.77
N ILE A 16 -30.31 3.06 -7.53
CA ILE A 16 -29.70 2.85 -8.83
C ILE A 16 -28.31 3.48 -8.90
N THR A 17 -27.45 2.82 -9.67
CA THR A 17 -26.13 3.33 -10.07
C THR A 17 -26.21 3.78 -11.53
N SER A 18 -26.25 5.10 -11.70
CA SER A 18 -26.09 5.77 -12.99
C SER A 18 -24.61 6.11 -13.24
N SER A 19 -24.33 7.03 -14.15
CA SER A 19 -22.98 7.47 -14.49
C SER A 19 -22.93 8.99 -14.60
N ILE A 20 -21.77 9.60 -14.31
CA ILE A 20 -21.52 11.01 -14.61
C ILE A 20 -21.76 11.37 -16.09
N GLN A 21 -21.70 10.39 -16.99
CA GLN A 21 -22.03 10.58 -18.40
C GLN A 21 -23.52 10.89 -18.64
N ALA A 22 -24.41 10.64 -17.68
CA ALA A 22 -25.83 11.01 -17.79
C ALA A 22 -26.06 12.52 -17.97
N SER A 23 -25.08 13.33 -17.59
CA SER A 23 -25.07 14.77 -17.84
C SER A 23 -24.61 15.14 -19.25
N LEU A 24 -24.11 14.19 -20.05
CA LEU A 24 -23.57 14.41 -21.39
C LEU A 24 -24.58 14.01 -22.47
N ASP A 25 -24.57 14.75 -23.58
CA ASP A 25 -25.42 14.49 -24.74
C ASP A 25 -24.79 13.44 -25.66
N ASN A 26 -24.71 12.19 -25.18
CA ASN A 26 -24.29 11.04 -25.96
C ASN A 26 -25.25 9.86 -25.73
N PRO A 27 -25.30 8.84 -26.63
CA PRO A 27 -26.28 7.76 -26.52
C PRO A 27 -26.29 7.03 -25.18
N TYR A 28 -25.11 6.86 -24.56
CA TYR A 28 -24.98 6.24 -23.25
C TYR A 28 -25.52 7.14 -22.13
N GLY A 29 -25.17 8.43 -22.17
CA GLY A 29 -25.67 9.46 -21.24
C GLY A 29 -27.19 9.61 -21.28
N ILE A 30 -27.77 9.70 -22.48
CA ILE A 30 -29.21 9.78 -22.70
C ILE A 30 -29.92 8.55 -22.11
N SER A 31 -29.40 7.35 -22.36
CA SER A 31 -29.96 6.10 -21.82
C SER A 31 -29.93 6.09 -20.29
N LYS A 32 -28.85 6.57 -19.67
CA LYS A 32 -28.72 6.65 -18.21
C LYS A 32 -29.67 7.68 -17.62
N LYS A 33 -29.77 8.88 -18.20
CA LYS A 33 -30.69 9.92 -17.77
C LYS A 33 -32.15 9.49 -17.85
N ALA A 34 -32.55 8.82 -18.94
CA ALA A 34 -33.91 8.27 -19.05
C ALA A 34 -34.23 7.26 -17.93
N GLY A 35 -33.24 6.47 -17.50
CA GLY A 35 -33.39 5.58 -16.34
C GLY A 35 -33.52 6.32 -15.01
N GLU A 36 -32.81 7.44 -14.84
CA GLU A 36 -32.94 8.31 -13.66
C GLU A 36 -34.34 8.92 -13.59
N ASP A 37 -34.82 9.52 -14.68
CA ASP A 37 -36.13 10.16 -14.76
C ASP A 37 -37.26 9.15 -14.44
N LEU A 38 -37.15 7.92 -14.94
CA LEU A 38 -38.08 6.83 -14.63
C LEU A 38 -38.12 6.50 -13.12
N ILE A 39 -36.96 6.49 -12.47
CA ILE A 39 -36.82 6.14 -11.05
C ILE A 39 -37.32 7.27 -10.16
N PHE A 40 -37.03 8.53 -10.50
CA PHE A 40 -37.58 9.69 -9.80
C PHE A 40 -39.11 9.78 -9.95
N GLY A 41 -39.62 9.54 -11.16
CA GLY A 41 -41.06 9.45 -11.40
C GLY A 41 -41.71 8.35 -10.56
N TYR A 42 -41.13 7.15 -10.54
CA TYR A 42 -41.60 6.05 -9.69
C TYR A 42 -41.60 6.41 -8.20
N GLY A 43 -40.54 7.06 -7.71
CA GLY A 43 -40.45 7.51 -6.32
C GLY A 43 -41.56 8.47 -5.94
N THR A 44 -41.83 9.46 -6.79
CA THR A 44 -42.90 10.45 -6.61
C THR A 44 -44.28 9.81 -6.66
N ASP A 45 -44.57 9.04 -7.71
CA ASP A 45 -45.90 8.46 -7.97
C ASP A 45 -46.30 7.41 -6.94
N ASN A 46 -45.33 6.79 -6.26
CA ASN A 46 -45.57 5.67 -5.35
C ASN A 46 -45.12 5.97 -3.92
N ASP A 47 -44.70 7.19 -3.58
CA ASP A 47 -44.18 7.54 -2.24
C ASP A 47 -43.11 6.55 -1.74
N VAL A 48 -42.09 6.34 -2.58
CA VAL A 48 -40.96 5.43 -2.31
C VAL A 48 -39.66 6.23 -2.31
N LYS A 49 -38.83 6.04 -1.28
CA LYS A 49 -37.50 6.66 -1.23
C LYS A 49 -36.61 6.11 -2.34
N VAL A 50 -35.98 6.99 -3.10
CA VAL A 50 -35.08 6.62 -4.19
C VAL A 50 -33.68 7.18 -3.95
N TYR A 51 -32.67 6.39 -4.30
CA TYR A 51 -31.27 6.78 -4.24
C TYR A 51 -30.67 6.67 -5.63
N VAL A 52 -30.20 7.79 -6.17
CA VAL A 52 -29.66 7.85 -7.54
C VAL A 52 -28.23 8.36 -7.48
N TYR A 53 -27.28 7.47 -7.78
CA TYR A 53 -25.85 7.81 -7.82
C TYR A 53 -25.37 7.99 -9.25
N ARG A 54 -24.91 9.19 -9.62
CA ARG A 54 -24.17 9.39 -10.89
C ARG A 54 -22.70 9.09 -10.66
N MET A 55 -22.33 7.81 -10.75
CA MET A 55 -20.99 7.37 -10.39
C MET A 55 -19.93 7.86 -11.41
N PRO A 56 -18.77 8.34 -10.92
CA PRO A 56 -17.59 8.48 -11.76
C PRO A 56 -17.00 7.09 -12.07
N ASN A 57 -15.82 7.03 -12.67
CA ASN A 57 -15.18 5.75 -12.96
C ASN A 57 -14.82 5.04 -11.65
N VAL A 58 -15.20 3.77 -11.51
CA VAL A 58 -14.93 2.97 -10.31
C VAL A 58 -13.69 2.12 -10.52
N PHE A 59 -12.80 2.07 -9.54
CA PHE A 59 -11.62 1.19 -9.56
C PHE A 59 -11.52 0.34 -8.30
N GLY A 60 -10.87 -0.82 -8.43
CA GLY A 60 -10.70 -1.75 -7.33
C GLY A 60 -10.42 -3.17 -7.80
N LYS A 61 -10.26 -4.06 -6.81
CA LYS A 61 -10.15 -5.50 -7.02
C LYS A 61 -11.37 -6.06 -7.76
N TRP A 62 -11.15 -7.11 -8.54
CA TRP A 62 -12.17 -7.89 -9.26
C TRP A 62 -12.88 -7.18 -10.41
N CYS A 63 -12.45 -5.97 -10.77
CA CYS A 63 -12.88 -5.36 -12.03
C CYS A 63 -12.29 -6.16 -13.21
N LYS A 64 -13.08 -6.38 -14.26
CA LYS A 64 -12.64 -7.18 -15.41
C LYS A 64 -11.65 -6.38 -16.27
N PRO A 65 -10.40 -6.83 -16.48
CA PRO A 65 -9.47 -6.17 -17.39
C PRO A 65 -9.91 -6.38 -18.85
N ASN A 66 -9.43 -5.54 -19.77
CA ASN A 66 -9.74 -5.60 -21.21
C ASN A 66 -11.23 -5.54 -21.53
N TYR A 67 -11.98 -4.74 -20.77
CA TYR A 67 -13.41 -4.50 -20.98
C TYR A 67 -13.73 -3.01 -20.97
N ASN A 68 -14.17 -2.46 -19.83
CA ASN A 68 -14.63 -1.07 -19.73
C ASN A 68 -13.87 -0.25 -18.67
N SER A 69 -12.82 -0.79 -18.05
CA SER A 69 -12.01 -0.11 -17.04
C SER A 69 -10.56 -0.01 -17.48
N ALA A 70 -10.10 1.22 -17.67
CA ALA A 70 -8.70 1.52 -17.98
C ALA A 70 -7.77 1.06 -16.85
N ILE A 71 -8.12 1.37 -15.59
CA ILE A 71 -7.30 1.00 -14.42
C ILE A 71 -7.16 -0.51 -14.27
N ALA A 72 -8.26 -1.27 -14.43
CA ALA A 72 -8.19 -2.73 -14.36
C ALA A 72 -7.27 -3.31 -15.44
N THR A 73 -7.37 -2.75 -16.66
CA THR A 73 -6.54 -3.15 -17.80
C THR A 73 -5.07 -2.81 -17.57
N PHE A 74 -4.77 -1.60 -17.09
CA PHE A 74 -3.40 -1.18 -16.82
C PHE A 74 -2.78 -1.98 -15.67
N CYS A 75 -3.51 -2.22 -14.58
CA CYS A 75 -3.03 -3.06 -13.48
C CYS A 75 -2.72 -4.48 -13.96
N HIS A 76 -3.63 -5.09 -14.73
CA HIS A 76 -3.43 -6.41 -15.30
C HIS A 76 -2.21 -6.46 -16.22
N ASN A 77 -2.14 -5.54 -17.18
CA ASN A 77 -1.05 -5.52 -18.16
C ASN A 77 0.30 -5.28 -17.49
N MET A 78 0.41 -4.32 -16.57
CA MET A 78 1.64 -4.04 -15.82
C MET A 78 2.11 -5.24 -15.00
N ALA A 79 1.17 -5.94 -14.36
CA ALA A 79 1.45 -7.12 -13.55
C ALA A 79 1.84 -8.36 -14.38
N HIS A 80 1.48 -8.40 -15.66
CA HIS A 80 1.73 -9.52 -16.58
C HIS A 80 2.75 -9.18 -17.68
N ASP A 81 3.47 -8.06 -17.54
CA ASP A 81 4.47 -7.60 -18.52
C ASP A 81 3.89 -7.42 -19.94
N LEU A 82 2.61 -7.05 -20.02
CA LEU A 82 1.92 -6.73 -21.26
C LEU A 82 2.00 -5.22 -21.54
N PRO A 83 2.01 -4.81 -22.82
CA PRO A 83 2.06 -3.39 -23.16
C PRO A 83 0.81 -2.65 -22.67
N ILE A 84 1.02 -1.40 -22.25
CA ILE A 84 -0.04 -0.44 -21.97
C ILE A 84 -0.15 0.53 -23.14
N GLN A 85 -1.36 0.74 -23.64
CA GLN A 85 -1.64 1.77 -24.64
C GLN A 85 -2.17 3.03 -23.96
N LEU A 86 -1.38 4.10 -24.02
CA LEU A 86 -1.73 5.44 -23.56
C LEU A 86 -1.97 6.33 -24.79
N ASN A 87 -3.23 6.66 -25.08
CA ASN A 87 -3.55 7.55 -26.19
C ASN A 87 -3.38 9.03 -25.83
N ASP A 88 -3.75 9.42 -24.61
CA ASP A 88 -3.61 10.78 -24.08
C ASP A 88 -3.25 10.71 -22.58
N SER A 89 -2.02 11.06 -22.25
CA SER A 89 -1.53 11.05 -20.86
C SER A 89 -2.18 12.12 -20.00
N ASN A 90 -2.68 13.21 -20.59
CA ASN A 90 -3.28 14.35 -19.87
C ASN A 90 -4.79 14.16 -19.64
N TYR A 91 -5.38 13.09 -20.17
CA TYR A 91 -6.80 12.82 -19.97
C TYR A 91 -7.13 12.69 -18.48
N GLN A 92 -7.95 13.60 -17.97
CA GLN A 92 -8.33 13.67 -16.56
C GLN A 92 -9.48 12.71 -16.25
N MET A 93 -9.29 11.86 -15.24
CA MET A 93 -10.29 10.94 -14.72
C MET A 93 -10.81 11.38 -13.36
N ASN A 94 -12.12 11.32 -13.18
CA ASN A 94 -12.75 11.27 -11.86
C ASN A 94 -12.91 9.81 -11.45
N LEU A 95 -12.42 9.46 -10.27
CA LEU A 95 -12.31 8.09 -9.78
C LEU A 95 -12.89 7.94 -8.37
N VAL A 96 -13.60 6.85 -8.13
CA VAL A 96 -13.96 6.41 -6.77
C VAL A 96 -13.50 4.97 -6.56
N TYR A 97 -13.09 4.67 -5.33
CA TYR A 97 -12.64 3.33 -5.00
C TYR A 97 -13.80 2.43 -4.58
N ILE A 98 -13.74 1.15 -4.95
CA ILE A 98 -14.82 0.20 -4.72
C ILE A 98 -15.23 0.11 -3.24
N ASP A 99 -14.31 0.23 -2.28
CA ASP A 99 -14.67 0.14 -0.87
C ASP A 99 -15.46 1.39 -0.40
N ASP A 100 -15.21 2.57 -0.97
CA ASP A 100 -16.01 3.76 -0.69
C ASP A 100 -17.41 3.63 -1.29
N VAL A 101 -17.52 3.04 -2.49
CA VAL A 101 -18.80 2.71 -3.14
C VAL A 101 -19.62 1.74 -2.28
N VAL A 102 -18.99 0.66 -1.81
CA VAL A 102 -19.66 -0.34 -0.96
C VAL A 102 -20.11 0.27 0.35
N LYS A 103 -19.24 1.07 1.00
CA LYS A 103 -19.58 1.76 2.24
C LYS A 103 -20.80 2.68 2.04
N GLU A 104 -20.82 3.45 0.95
CA GLU A 104 -21.92 4.35 0.67
C GLU A 104 -23.23 3.61 0.37
N ILE A 105 -23.18 2.50 -0.37
CA ILE A 105 -24.37 1.66 -0.61
C ILE A 105 -24.92 1.11 0.72
N ILE A 106 -24.05 0.70 1.66
CA ILE A 106 -24.47 0.27 3.00
C ILE A 106 -25.14 1.43 3.75
N CYS A 107 -24.57 2.64 3.71
CA CYS A 107 -25.18 3.83 4.29
C CYS A 107 -26.59 4.08 3.70
N ALA A 108 -26.76 3.93 2.39
CA ALA A 108 -28.06 4.08 1.74
C ALA A 108 -29.10 3.06 2.20
N ILE A 109 -28.68 1.80 2.36
CA ILE A 109 -29.51 0.73 2.92
C ILE A 109 -29.94 1.07 4.36
N GLN A 110 -29.04 1.68 5.15
CA GLN A 110 -29.31 2.11 6.52
C GLN A 110 -30.08 3.44 6.63
N GLY A 111 -30.37 4.09 5.51
CA GLY A 111 -31.11 5.36 5.50
C GLY A 111 -30.26 6.62 5.66
N SER A 112 -28.93 6.49 5.73
CA SER A 112 -27.96 7.56 5.96
C SER A 112 -27.04 7.81 4.76
N ALA A 113 -27.56 7.65 3.54
CA ALA A 113 -26.83 7.98 2.31
C ALA A 113 -26.35 9.43 2.31
N ASN A 114 -25.19 9.67 1.72
CA ASN A 114 -24.74 11.00 1.35
C ASN A 114 -25.59 11.50 0.18
N GLN A 115 -26.25 12.63 0.38
CA GLN A 115 -27.16 13.21 -0.59
C GLN A 115 -26.95 14.72 -0.71
N GLN A 116 -26.85 15.18 -1.95
CA GLN A 116 -26.82 16.59 -2.29
C GLN A 116 -27.94 16.86 -3.28
N GLU A 117 -28.89 17.70 -2.88
CA GLU A 117 -30.11 17.96 -3.64
C GLU A 117 -30.82 16.64 -4.01
N THR A 118 -30.94 16.36 -5.31
CA THR A 118 -31.65 15.20 -5.86
C THR A 118 -30.79 13.96 -5.99
N PHE A 119 -29.46 14.08 -5.93
CA PHE A 119 -28.53 12.98 -6.21
C PHE A 119 -27.73 12.55 -4.99
N CYS A 120 -27.43 11.26 -4.92
CA CYS A 120 -26.50 10.71 -3.94
C CYS A 120 -25.08 10.74 -4.49
N TYR A 121 -24.09 10.88 -3.61
CA TYR A 121 -22.68 11.02 -3.98
C TYR A 121 -21.78 10.14 -3.13
N ILE A 122 -20.54 9.91 -3.59
CA ILE A 122 -19.54 9.06 -2.94
C ILE A 122 -18.29 9.89 -2.75
N GLU A 123 -17.72 9.84 -1.56
CA GLU A 123 -16.45 10.50 -1.23
C GLU A 123 -15.42 9.52 -0.67
N PRO A 124 -14.12 9.78 -0.90
CA PRO A 124 -13.59 10.87 -1.74
C PRO A 124 -13.66 10.55 -3.25
N VAL A 125 -13.76 11.59 -4.08
CA VAL A 125 -13.54 11.49 -5.54
C VAL A 125 -12.10 11.91 -5.83
N TYR A 126 -11.34 11.04 -6.48
CA TYR A 126 -9.97 11.29 -6.88
C TYR A 126 -9.92 11.82 -8.31
N GLN A 127 -9.19 12.92 -8.51
CA GLN A 127 -8.90 13.48 -9.83
C GLN A 127 -7.47 13.16 -10.21
N LYS A 128 -7.30 12.31 -11.23
CA LYS A 128 -6.00 11.87 -11.71
C LYS A 128 -5.97 11.77 -13.22
N THR A 129 -4.86 12.15 -13.83
CA THR A 129 -4.60 11.94 -15.24
C THR A 129 -4.23 10.49 -15.53
N LEU A 130 -4.42 10.02 -16.77
CA LEU A 130 -3.96 8.68 -17.16
C LEU A 130 -2.44 8.52 -16.99
N GLY A 131 -1.67 9.57 -17.25
CA GLY A 131 -0.22 9.59 -17.06
C GLY A 131 0.20 9.39 -15.60
N GLU A 132 -0.43 10.10 -14.66
CA GLU A 132 -0.18 9.91 -13.23
C GLU A 132 -0.47 8.47 -12.79
N ILE A 133 -1.60 7.90 -13.23
CA ILE A 133 -1.99 6.53 -12.88
C ILE A 133 -0.94 5.53 -13.36
N VAL A 134 -0.47 5.68 -14.61
CA VAL A 134 0.57 4.79 -15.15
C VAL A 134 1.89 4.95 -14.42
N SER A 135 2.30 6.18 -14.09
CA SER A 135 3.50 6.43 -13.25
C SER A 135 3.43 5.69 -11.92
N TYR A 136 2.30 5.76 -11.20
CA TYR A 136 2.13 4.98 -9.96
C TYR A 136 2.28 3.47 -10.20
N LEU A 137 1.71 2.92 -11.28
CA LEU A 137 1.79 1.49 -11.57
C LEU A 137 3.21 1.05 -11.94
N GLU A 138 3.97 1.88 -12.65
CA GLU A 138 5.39 1.66 -12.94
C GLU A 138 6.20 1.64 -11.65
N ASP A 139 5.97 2.61 -10.76
CA ASP A 139 6.61 2.66 -9.44
C ASP A 139 6.27 1.44 -8.59
N PHE A 140 5.01 0.98 -8.60
CA PHE A 140 4.60 -0.21 -7.86
C PHE A 140 5.29 -1.47 -8.35
N LYS A 141 5.46 -1.61 -9.68
CA LYS A 141 6.19 -2.73 -10.27
C LYS A 141 7.67 -2.68 -9.88
N ALA A 142 8.31 -1.51 -10.04
CA ALA A 142 9.72 -1.29 -9.72
C ALA A 142 10.01 -1.44 -8.21
N SER A 143 9.02 -1.14 -7.35
CA SER A 143 9.17 -1.21 -5.89
C SER A 143 9.58 -2.59 -5.39
N ARG A 144 9.22 -3.68 -6.10
CA ARG A 144 9.59 -5.04 -5.72
C ARG A 144 11.10 -5.28 -5.83
N GLU A 145 11.75 -4.71 -6.83
CA GLU A 145 13.19 -4.80 -7.03
C GLU A 145 13.95 -3.78 -6.16
N ALA A 146 13.44 -2.55 -6.12
CA ALA A 146 14.02 -1.46 -5.34
C ALA A 146 13.80 -1.60 -3.82
N LYS A 147 12.95 -2.55 -3.40
CA LYS A 147 12.48 -2.74 -2.01
C LYS A 147 11.71 -1.54 -1.47
N GLY A 148 11.17 -0.73 -2.38
CA GLY A 148 10.43 0.48 -2.07
C GLY A 148 9.09 0.17 -1.44
N VAL A 149 8.55 1.14 -0.70
CA VAL A 149 7.15 1.14 -0.26
C VAL A 149 6.50 2.38 -0.85
N PRO A 150 5.38 2.25 -1.59
CA PRO A 150 4.64 3.40 -2.08
C PRO A 150 4.21 4.33 -0.95
N ASP A 151 3.94 5.60 -1.25
CA ASP A 151 3.43 6.53 -0.23
C ASP A 151 2.04 6.10 0.24
N MET A 152 2.00 5.46 1.42
CA MET A 152 0.77 4.97 2.03
C MET A 152 -0.04 6.08 2.70
N SER A 153 0.49 7.30 2.80
CA SER A 153 -0.23 8.48 3.29
C SER A 153 -1.12 9.10 2.21
N ASP A 154 -0.77 8.94 0.94
CA ASP A 154 -1.64 9.27 -0.20
C ASP A 154 -2.77 8.25 -0.31
N GLY A 155 -4.00 8.72 -0.04
CA GLY A 155 -5.20 7.90 -0.09
C GLY A 155 -5.47 7.27 -1.46
N PHE A 156 -5.11 7.93 -2.56
CA PHE A 156 -5.24 7.36 -3.90
C PHE A 156 -4.19 6.29 -4.14
N ALA A 157 -2.90 6.60 -3.88
CA ALA A 157 -1.79 5.67 -4.10
C ALA A 157 -1.98 4.37 -3.31
N LYS A 158 -2.38 4.47 -2.03
CA LYS A 158 -2.70 3.31 -1.17
C LYS A 158 -3.77 2.40 -1.78
N LYS A 159 -4.88 2.98 -2.27
CA LYS A 159 -6.01 2.25 -2.86
C LYS A 159 -5.64 1.68 -4.22
N LEU A 160 -4.87 2.40 -5.02
CA LEU A 160 -4.38 1.94 -6.31
C LEU A 160 -3.36 0.80 -6.14
N TYR A 161 -2.45 0.88 -5.17
CA TYR A 161 -1.50 -0.19 -4.88
C TYR A 161 -2.22 -1.48 -4.47
N SER A 162 -3.19 -1.38 -3.56
CA SER A 162 -4.05 -2.51 -3.17
C SER A 162 -4.81 -3.10 -4.37
N THR A 163 -5.24 -2.24 -5.30
CA THR A 163 -5.87 -2.67 -6.56
C THR A 163 -4.88 -3.42 -7.43
N TYR A 164 -3.70 -2.85 -7.68
CA TYR A 164 -2.62 -3.45 -8.48
C TYR A 164 -2.24 -4.84 -7.98
N LEU A 165 -2.03 -5.00 -6.66
CA LEU A 165 -1.71 -6.30 -6.05
C LEU A 165 -2.75 -7.38 -6.36
N SER A 166 -4.03 -7.02 -6.50
CA SER A 166 -5.10 -7.97 -6.82
C SER A 166 -5.05 -8.52 -8.26
N TYR A 167 -4.22 -7.92 -9.13
CA TYR A 167 -3.99 -8.36 -10.51
C TYR A 167 -2.65 -9.08 -10.69
N LEU A 168 -1.86 -9.31 -9.63
CA LEU A 168 -0.65 -10.12 -9.74
C LEU A 168 -0.98 -11.55 -10.21
N PRO A 169 -0.15 -12.14 -11.09
CA PRO A 169 -0.22 -13.57 -11.38
C PRO A 169 -0.14 -14.40 -10.09
N ARG A 170 -0.86 -15.53 -10.05
CA ARG A 170 -0.96 -16.38 -8.85
C ARG A 170 0.39 -16.94 -8.38
N ASP A 171 1.31 -17.13 -9.32
CA ASP A 171 2.68 -17.58 -9.14
C ASP A 171 3.68 -16.44 -8.88
N ALA A 172 3.21 -15.18 -8.87
CA ALA A 172 4.03 -13.99 -8.73
C ALA A 172 3.75 -13.20 -7.44
N PHE A 173 3.15 -13.80 -6.41
CA PHE A 173 2.91 -13.13 -5.12
C PHE A 173 4.21 -12.96 -4.31
N SER A 174 5.13 -13.91 -4.39
CA SER A 174 6.46 -13.82 -3.79
C SER A 174 7.48 -13.20 -4.76
N TYR A 175 8.54 -12.62 -4.20
CA TYR A 175 9.75 -12.23 -4.93
C TYR A 175 10.96 -12.48 -4.02
N PRO A 176 12.08 -12.96 -4.56
CA PRO A 176 13.26 -13.26 -3.76
C PRO A 176 13.96 -11.98 -3.31
N LEU A 177 14.57 -12.01 -2.12
CA LEU A 177 15.47 -10.97 -1.65
C LEU A 177 16.93 -11.40 -1.84
N LYS A 178 17.80 -10.44 -2.15
CA LYS A 178 19.25 -10.67 -2.21
C LYS A 178 19.79 -10.85 -0.78
N MET A 179 20.09 -12.09 -0.41
CA MET A 179 20.83 -12.42 0.81
C MET A 179 22.33 -12.29 0.57
N ASN A 180 23.02 -11.45 1.34
CA ASN A 180 24.48 -11.41 1.33
C ASN A 180 24.97 -12.45 2.35
N VAL A 181 25.40 -13.62 1.87
CA VAL A 181 25.73 -14.79 2.68
C VAL A 181 27.24 -14.98 2.76
N ASP A 182 27.74 -15.27 3.96
CA ASP A 182 29.12 -15.68 4.20
C ASP A 182 29.18 -16.73 5.34
N GLU A 183 30.39 -17.08 5.79
CA GLU A 183 30.59 -18.07 6.86
C GLU A 183 29.95 -17.68 8.19
N ARG A 184 29.73 -16.38 8.43
CA ARG A 184 29.19 -15.77 9.64
C ARG A 184 27.65 -15.78 9.67
N GLY A 185 27.00 -16.00 8.54
CA GLY A 185 25.54 -16.02 8.40
C GLY A 185 25.08 -15.23 7.18
N SER A 186 24.10 -14.33 7.33
CA SER A 186 23.61 -13.52 6.22
C SER A 186 23.15 -12.12 6.63
N PHE A 187 23.11 -11.19 5.68
CA PHE A 187 22.47 -9.88 5.80
C PHE A 187 21.58 -9.61 4.59
N THR A 188 20.31 -9.28 4.83
CA THR A 188 19.28 -9.17 3.80
C THR A 188 18.43 -7.93 4.02
N GLU A 189 18.42 -6.99 3.07
CA GLU A 189 17.52 -5.82 3.16
C GLU A 189 16.13 -6.19 2.64
N ILE A 190 15.10 -5.67 3.30
CA ILE A 190 13.70 -6.06 3.09
C ILE A 190 12.88 -4.88 2.58
N ILE A 191 13.01 -3.71 3.21
CA ILE A 191 12.25 -2.49 2.89
C ILE A 191 13.20 -1.30 2.90
N ARG A 192 13.08 -0.43 1.90
CA ARG A 192 13.74 0.86 1.79
C ARG A 192 12.68 1.95 1.62
N THR A 193 12.75 2.98 2.45
CA THR A 193 11.90 4.17 2.33
C THR A 193 12.78 5.41 2.26
N LEU A 194 12.30 6.45 1.59
CA LEU A 194 13.03 7.71 1.47
C LEU A 194 13.00 8.53 2.76
N ASP A 195 11.94 8.39 3.56
CA ASP A 195 11.62 9.27 4.69
C ASP A 195 11.59 8.57 6.06
N ARG A 196 11.50 7.24 6.09
CA ARG A 196 11.40 6.42 7.33
C ARG A 196 12.50 5.38 7.45
N GLY A 197 13.60 5.53 6.71
CA GLY A 197 14.76 4.67 6.78
C GLY A 197 14.60 3.32 6.08
N GLN A 198 15.47 2.37 6.44
CA GLN A 198 15.62 1.07 5.82
C GLN A 198 15.50 -0.04 6.86
N PHE A 199 14.84 -1.14 6.50
CA PHE A 199 14.74 -2.35 7.30
C PHE A 199 15.50 -3.52 6.66
N SER A 200 16.26 -4.22 7.49
CA SER A 200 17.04 -5.40 7.12
C SER A 200 16.89 -6.50 8.17
N VAL A 201 17.19 -7.73 7.78
CA VAL A 201 17.37 -8.87 8.68
C VAL A 201 18.82 -9.32 8.62
N ASN A 202 19.43 -9.37 9.80
CA ASN A 202 20.72 -9.99 10.03
C ASN A 202 20.51 -11.36 10.66
N ILE A 203 21.18 -12.38 10.11
CA ILE A 203 21.27 -13.71 10.68
C ILE A 203 22.73 -13.97 11.03
N SER A 204 23.00 -14.28 12.29
CA SER A 204 24.35 -14.59 12.80
C SER A 204 24.38 -16.03 13.32
N LYS A 205 25.34 -16.83 12.86
CA LYS A 205 25.58 -18.18 13.40
C LYS A 205 26.05 -18.15 14.86
N PRO A 206 26.02 -19.27 15.60
CA PRO A 206 26.56 -19.34 16.95
C PRO A 206 27.97 -18.77 17.08
N SER A 207 28.23 -18.02 18.15
CA SER A 207 29.53 -17.38 18.46
C SER A 207 30.02 -16.35 17.44
N ILE A 208 29.17 -15.91 16.51
CA ILE A 208 29.52 -14.86 15.55
C ILE A 208 29.28 -13.49 16.16
N THR A 209 30.31 -12.64 16.06
CA THR A 209 30.23 -11.19 16.28
C THR A 209 30.20 -10.44 14.94
N LYS A 210 29.28 -9.47 14.80
CA LYS A 210 29.21 -8.51 13.69
C LYS A 210 29.18 -7.08 14.23
N GLY A 211 29.56 -6.10 13.42
CA GLY A 211 29.70 -4.70 13.84
C GLY A 211 31.17 -4.32 14.00
N ASN A 212 31.53 -3.84 15.19
CA ASN A 212 32.83 -3.19 15.50
C ASN A 212 33.06 -1.97 14.61
N HIS A 213 32.05 -1.10 14.56
CA HIS A 213 32.12 0.18 13.88
C HIS A 213 31.21 1.21 14.56
N TRP A 214 31.36 2.46 14.17
CA TRP A 214 30.55 3.58 14.62
C TRP A 214 30.20 4.51 13.45
N HIS A 215 29.31 5.45 13.72
CA HIS A 215 28.73 6.37 12.74
C HIS A 215 28.71 7.81 13.27
N HIS A 216 28.84 8.80 12.39
CA HIS A 216 28.63 10.21 12.76
C HIS A 216 27.15 10.55 12.88
N THR A 217 26.33 10.13 11.91
CA THR A 217 24.91 10.49 11.80
C THR A 217 24.00 9.27 11.63
N LYS A 218 24.48 8.23 10.93
CA LYS A 218 23.77 6.97 10.79
C LYS A 218 23.48 6.38 12.17
N ASN A 219 22.24 5.95 12.38
CA ASN A 219 21.81 5.30 13.61
C ASN A 219 20.81 4.20 13.30
N GLU A 220 20.72 3.26 14.22
CA GLU A 220 19.96 2.04 14.02
C GLU A 220 19.09 1.69 15.24
N LYS A 221 18.15 0.78 15.02
CA LYS A 221 17.37 0.12 16.05
C LYS A 221 17.47 -1.39 15.84
N PHE A 222 18.03 -2.09 16.81
CA PHE A 222 18.15 -3.55 16.76
C PHE A 222 17.05 -4.20 17.59
N LEU A 223 16.43 -5.24 17.03
CA LEU A 223 15.44 -6.07 17.70
C LEU A 223 15.76 -7.54 17.42
N VAL A 224 16.21 -8.26 18.44
CA VAL A 224 16.39 -9.72 18.35
C VAL A 224 15.03 -10.39 18.49
N VAL A 225 14.68 -11.23 17.52
CA VAL A 225 13.37 -11.92 17.47
C VAL A 225 13.50 -13.45 17.59
N SER A 226 14.71 -13.97 17.45
CA SER A 226 15.03 -15.40 17.60
C SER A 226 16.48 -15.55 17.99
N GLY A 227 16.78 -16.52 18.86
CA GLY A 227 18.09 -16.69 19.47
C GLY A 227 18.34 -15.70 20.61
N GLU A 228 19.58 -15.68 21.10
CA GLU A 228 20.01 -14.85 22.22
C GLU A 228 21.44 -14.35 21.99
N GLY A 229 21.75 -13.19 22.54
CA GLY A 229 23.03 -12.56 22.32
C GLY A 229 23.25 -11.33 23.17
N VAL A 230 24.27 -10.58 22.80
CA VAL A 230 24.62 -9.33 23.46
C VAL A 230 24.93 -8.27 22.42
N ILE A 231 24.40 -7.06 22.65
CA ILE A 231 24.77 -5.85 21.91
C ILE A 231 25.68 -5.04 22.82
N ARG A 232 26.89 -4.73 22.37
CA ARG A 232 27.86 -3.97 23.14
C ARG A 232 28.09 -2.60 22.54
N PHE A 233 28.40 -1.64 23.40
CA PHE A 233 28.74 -0.28 23.04
C PHE A 233 29.99 0.17 23.77
N ARG A 234 30.80 0.97 23.10
CA ARG A 234 31.86 1.77 23.72
C ARG A 234 31.91 3.12 23.03
N LYS A 235 31.93 4.20 23.80
CA LYS A 235 32.07 5.54 23.23
C LYS A 235 33.47 5.69 22.60
N ILE A 236 33.59 6.40 21.48
CA ILE A 236 34.83 6.40 20.68
C ILE A 236 36.10 6.82 21.45
N ASP A 237 35.96 7.66 22.48
CA ASP A 237 37.02 8.26 23.29
C ASP A 237 37.12 7.70 24.72
N GLU A 238 36.38 6.63 25.03
CA GLU A 238 36.32 6.03 26.37
C GLU A 238 36.61 4.53 26.33
N ASP A 239 36.95 3.95 27.48
CA ASP A 239 37.25 2.51 27.64
C ASP A 239 36.07 1.71 28.20
N ASP A 240 35.04 2.38 28.73
CA ASP A 240 33.90 1.73 29.38
C ASP A 240 32.99 1.04 28.35
N ILE A 241 32.77 -0.26 28.55
CA ILE A 241 31.90 -1.10 27.70
C ILE A 241 30.53 -1.26 28.37
N ILE A 242 29.48 -0.95 27.62
CA ILE A 242 28.09 -1.15 28.00
C ILE A 242 27.54 -2.37 27.27
N GLU A 243 26.90 -3.30 27.98
CA GLU A 243 26.34 -4.53 27.43
C GLU A 243 24.83 -4.60 27.61
N TYR A 244 24.12 -4.95 26.54
CA TYR A 244 22.69 -5.25 26.53
C TYR A 244 22.49 -6.71 26.11
N PHE A 245 22.15 -7.56 27.07
CA PHE A 245 21.76 -8.95 26.79
C PHE A 245 20.32 -8.97 26.26
N VAL A 246 20.13 -9.57 25.09
CA VAL A 246 18.88 -9.54 24.33
C VAL A 246 18.54 -10.93 23.81
N SER A 247 17.25 -11.23 23.68
CA SER A 247 16.79 -12.51 23.15
C SER A 247 15.42 -12.39 22.47
N GLY A 248 15.05 -13.42 21.70
CA GLY A 248 13.71 -13.56 21.15
C GLY A 248 12.62 -13.86 22.18
N GLU A 249 12.98 -14.22 23.43
CA GLU A 249 11.99 -14.50 24.50
C GLU A 249 11.37 -13.20 25.05
N LYS A 250 12.13 -12.11 25.04
CA LYS A 250 11.69 -10.78 25.44
C LYS A 250 12.05 -9.79 24.35
N LEU A 251 11.06 -9.43 23.54
CA LEU A 251 11.23 -8.44 22.48
C LEU A 251 11.49 -7.05 23.07
N GLU A 252 12.71 -6.57 22.90
CA GLU A 252 13.12 -5.23 23.28
C GLU A 252 13.99 -4.59 22.19
N VAL A 253 13.77 -3.30 21.95
CA VAL A 253 14.54 -2.54 20.97
C VAL A 253 15.73 -1.90 21.66
N VAL A 254 16.91 -2.05 21.05
CA VAL A 254 18.12 -1.34 21.46
C VAL A 254 18.46 -0.31 20.39
N ASP A 255 18.42 0.97 20.78
CA ASP A 255 18.91 2.08 19.95
C ASP A 255 20.43 2.03 19.83
N ILE A 256 20.93 2.27 18.62
CA ILE A 256 22.36 2.36 18.33
C ILE A 256 22.73 3.85 18.19
N PRO A 257 23.21 4.51 19.27
CA PRO A 257 23.53 5.92 19.24
C PRO A 257 24.78 6.20 18.41
N THR A 258 24.79 7.36 17.74
CA THR A 258 25.97 7.87 17.04
C THR A 258 27.12 8.15 18.01
N GLY A 259 28.37 8.05 17.53
CA GLY A 259 29.55 8.25 18.38
C GLY A 259 29.87 7.12 19.36
N TYR A 260 29.12 6.01 19.30
CA TYR A 260 29.46 4.76 19.99
C TYR A 260 29.84 3.70 18.95
N THR A 261 31.02 3.11 19.13
CA THR A 261 31.28 1.84 18.44
C THR A 261 30.45 0.75 19.07
N HIS A 262 29.89 -0.11 18.22
CA HIS A 262 29.00 -1.15 18.68
C HIS A 262 29.25 -2.47 17.95
N ASN A 263 28.92 -3.57 18.62
CA ASN A 263 28.88 -4.89 18.01
C ASN A 263 27.70 -5.69 18.55
N ILE A 264 27.33 -6.74 17.82
CA ILE A 264 26.33 -7.71 18.23
C ILE A 264 26.91 -9.12 18.09
N GLU A 265 26.80 -9.90 19.16
CA GLU A 265 27.32 -11.27 19.25
C GLU A 265 26.21 -12.26 19.54
N ASN A 266 26.20 -13.38 18.82
CA ASN A 266 25.33 -14.51 19.12
C ASN A 266 25.95 -15.37 20.23
N LEU A 267 25.29 -15.42 21.40
CA LEU A 267 25.73 -16.20 22.56
C LEU A 267 25.04 -17.57 22.65
N GLY A 268 24.00 -17.79 21.85
CA GLY A 268 23.23 -19.02 21.83
C GLY A 268 23.84 -20.14 20.95
N SER A 269 23.18 -21.29 20.96
CA SER A 269 23.56 -22.47 20.17
C SER A 269 22.85 -22.57 18.81
N THR A 270 21.95 -21.64 18.48
CA THR A 270 21.21 -21.57 17.21
C THR A 270 21.51 -20.26 16.50
N ASP A 271 21.13 -20.14 15.23
CA ASP A 271 21.19 -18.86 14.53
C ASP A 271 20.37 -17.79 15.27
N MET A 272 20.97 -16.61 15.44
CA MET A 272 20.31 -15.43 16.00
C MET A 272 19.82 -14.55 14.85
N VAL A 273 18.54 -14.18 14.91
CA VAL A 273 17.86 -13.34 13.91
C VAL A 273 17.56 -11.99 14.53
N THR A 274 18.13 -10.95 13.93
CA THR A 274 17.99 -9.57 14.37
C THR A 274 17.37 -8.73 13.25
N PHE A 275 16.24 -8.10 13.53
CA PHE A 275 15.73 -7.02 12.70
C PHE A 275 16.53 -5.75 12.98
N MET A 276 16.97 -5.10 11.92
CA MET A 276 17.75 -3.86 11.97
C MET A 276 17.01 -2.81 11.16
N TRP A 277 16.59 -1.74 11.84
CA TRP A 277 16.20 -0.50 11.18
C TRP A 277 17.39 0.45 11.17
N CYS A 278 17.59 1.18 10.08
CA CYS A 278 18.60 2.22 9.92
C CYS A 278 17.91 3.50 9.42
N ASN A 279 18.32 4.67 9.90
CA ASN A 279 17.69 5.95 9.58
C ASN A 279 17.82 6.36 8.10
N GLU A 280 18.78 5.79 7.37
CA GLU A 280 19.02 6.07 5.95
C GLU A 280 19.41 4.80 5.18
N PRO A 281 19.18 4.75 3.85
CA PRO A 281 19.67 3.65 3.02
C PRO A 281 21.20 3.56 3.00
N PHE A 282 21.74 2.37 2.80
CA PHE A 282 23.19 2.18 2.66
C PHE A 282 23.70 2.76 1.34
N ASP A 283 24.64 3.72 1.41
CA ASP A 283 25.41 4.28 0.30
C ASP A 283 26.88 3.84 0.39
N PRO A 284 27.36 2.96 -0.52
CA PRO A 284 28.76 2.52 -0.52
C PRO A 284 29.78 3.64 -0.71
N GLU A 285 29.42 4.74 -1.39
CA GLU A 285 30.34 5.86 -1.66
C GLU A 285 30.46 6.78 -0.43
N ASN A 286 29.39 6.84 0.39
CA ASN A 286 29.34 7.62 1.63
C ASN A 286 28.78 6.76 2.79
N PRO A 287 29.51 5.73 3.25
CA PRO A 287 28.94 4.71 4.13
C PRO A 287 28.67 5.20 5.56
N ASP A 288 29.22 6.35 5.96
CA ASP A 288 29.22 6.88 7.33
C ASP A 288 29.52 5.79 8.38
N THR A 289 30.46 4.90 8.08
CA THR A 289 30.76 3.71 8.89
C THR A 289 32.26 3.58 9.08
N TYR A 290 32.73 3.64 10.32
CA TYR A 290 34.14 3.68 10.67
C TYR A 290 34.48 2.53 11.59
N PHE A 291 35.41 1.67 11.17
CA PHE A 291 35.83 0.52 11.97
C PHE A 291 36.52 0.95 13.27
N LEU A 292 36.04 0.42 14.39
CA LEU A 292 36.64 0.58 15.72
C LEU A 292 36.14 -0.59 16.57
N LYS A 293 37.02 -1.38 17.18
CA LYS A 293 36.56 -2.45 18.08
C LYS A 293 35.92 -1.87 19.32
N VAL A 294 34.83 -2.50 19.78
CA VAL A 294 34.36 -2.33 21.16
C VAL A 294 35.48 -2.76 22.10
#